data_AF-A0A078G3N7-F1
#
_entry.id   AF-A0A078G3N7-F1
#
_cell.length_a   1.000
_cell.length_b   1.000
_cell.length_c   1.000
_cell.angle_alpha   90.00
_cell.angle_beta   90.00
_cell.angle_gamma   90.00
#
_symmetry.space_group_name_H-M   'P 1'
#
loop_
_entity.id
_entity.type
_entity.pdbx_description
1 polymer ?
#
loop_
_entity_poly.entity_id
_entity_poly.type
_entity_poly.pdbx_seq_one_letter_code
_entity_poly.pdbx_strand_id
1 'polypeptide(L)'
;MAVYHLLLSTSPSLALPPRRPNFSSTRRIPAHPRLTKLPSSPPSSSLPAIRKTLVRSTLREDPVSPDAESPTLLIGEDSAAFELGKQKLVSWVYFGVILGVVLYVLNVVWIDNSTGFGKSYIDAVSTISGSPEVAMLMLILIFATVHSGLASLRDVGEKLIGERAFRVLFAGVSLPLAMSTIVFFINHRYDGSQLWQLQGVPGVHEAIWVANFVSFFFLYPSTFNLLEVAAVDKPKMHLWETGIMRITRHPQMVGQIVWCLAHTLWIGNSVAASASLGLIAHHLFGAWNGDRRLAKRYGDAFEGIKKRTSIIPFAAIIEGRQVLPEDYYKEFVRLPYLAITALTVGAYFAHPLMQGASFRLHW
;
A
#
# COMPACT_ATOMS: atom_id res chain seq x y z
N MET A 1 -29.75 9.26 -39.55
CA MET A 1 -30.89 10.17 -39.32
C MET A 1 -32.16 9.34 -39.22
N ALA A 2 -32.69 9.17 -38.01
CA ALA A 2 -34.09 8.84 -37.77
C ALA A 2 -34.37 9.20 -36.31
N VAL A 3 -35.28 10.15 -36.15
CA VAL A 3 -35.68 10.83 -34.92
C VAL A 3 -36.85 10.06 -34.33
N TYR A 4 -36.81 9.69 -33.04
CA TYR A 4 -38.00 9.32 -32.28
C TYR A 4 -38.00 9.97 -30.89
N HIS A 5 -38.73 11.07 -30.85
CA HIS A 5 -39.63 11.56 -29.82
C HIS A 5 -39.36 11.32 -28.33
N LEU A 6 -38.98 12.43 -27.71
CA LEU A 6 -39.24 12.88 -26.35
C LEU A 6 -40.67 12.53 -25.87
N LEU A 7 -40.78 11.83 -24.73
CA LEU A 7 -41.98 11.84 -23.89
C LEU A 7 -41.60 12.36 -22.49
N LEU A 8 -42.00 13.59 -22.24
CA LEU A 8 -42.06 14.22 -20.94
C LEU A 8 -43.20 13.58 -20.14
N SER A 9 -42.89 12.96 -19.01
CA SER A 9 -43.89 12.58 -18.00
C SER A 9 -43.47 13.11 -16.63
N THR A 10 -44.19 14.16 -16.26
CA THR A 10 -44.54 14.68 -14.93
C THR A 10 -44.02 13.97 -13.68
N SER A 11 -43.25 14.71 -12.88
CA SER A 11 -42.90 14.42 -11.49
C SER A 11 -44.14 14.34 -10.57
N PRO A 12 -44.19 13.42 -9.58
CA PRO A 12 -45.04 13.56 -8.42
C PRO A 12 -44.32 14.33 -7.29
N SER A 13 -45.08 15.18 -6.63
CA SER A 13 -44.68 16.09 -5.55
C SER A 13 -44.26 15.40 -4.25
N LEU A 14 -43.36 16.10 -3.53
CA LEU A 14 -42.89 15.91 -2.17
C LEU A 14 -43.95 15.45 -1.14
N ALA A 15 -43.57 14.48 -0.32
CA ALA A 15 -44.11 14.30 1.03
C ALA A 15 -42.96 14.12 2.03
N LEU A 16 -42.71 15.15 2.85
CA LEU A 16 -41.76 15.13 3.97
C LEU A 16 -42.44 14.51 5.20
N PRO A 17 -41.76 13.62 5.96
CA PRO A 17 -42.26 13.15 7.24
C PRO A 17 -42.12 14.21 8.35
N PRO A 18 -42.97 14.17 9.40
CA PRO A 18 -43.06 15.23 10.40
C PRO A 18 -41.86 15.28 11.34
N ARG A 19 -41.47 16.53 11.65
CA ARG A 19 -40.39 16.95 12.56
C ARG A 19 -40.71 16.54 14.00
N ARG A 20 -39.84 15.71 14.62
CA ARG A 20 -39.92 15.43 16.07
C ARG A 20 -39.33 16.59 16.89
N PRO A 21 -39.88 16.87 18.09
CA PRO A 21 -39.52 18.05 18.88
C PRO A 21 -38.13 17.94 19.54
N ASN A 22 -37.43 19.08 19.59
CA ASN A 22 -36.16 19.28 20.27
C ASN A 22 -36.31 19.10 21.79
N PHE A 23 -35.55 18.17 22.38
CA PHE A 23 -35.26 18.19 23.81
C PHE A 23 -34.04 19.08 24.07
N SER A 24 -34.29 20.29 24.54
CA SER A 24 -33.28 21.18 25.12
C SER A 24 -32.92 20.68 26.53
N SER A 25 -31.75 20.05 26.67
CA SER A 25 -31.14 19.83 27.99
C SER A 25 -30.09 20.91 28.24
N THR A 26 -30.50 21.95 28.96
CA THR A 26 -29.64 22.97 29.57
C THR A 26 -28.79 22.32 30.66
N ARG A 27 -27.58 21.89 30.33
CA ARG A 27 -26.58 21.49 31.35
C ARG A 27 -25.73 22.69 31.72
N ARG A 28 -25.86 23.11 32.98
CA ARG A 28 -25.15 24.23 33.62
C ARG A 28 -23.64 24.00 33.58
N ILE A 29 -22.92 25.07 33.23
CA ILE A 29 -21.50 25.27 33.44
C ILE A 29 -21.27 25.55 34.93
N PRO A 30 -20.38 24.82 35.65
CA PRO A 30 -19.84 25.29 36.91
C PRO A 30 -18.57 26.12 36.67
N ALA A 31 -18.49 27.24 37.38
CA ALA A 31 -17.46 28.26 37.30
C ALA A 31 -16.07 27.79 37.79
N HIS A 32 -15.03 28.40 37.20
CA HIS A 32 -13.65 28.36 37.66
C HIS A 32 -13.47 28.92 39.08
N PRO A 33 -12.56 28.37 39.90
CA PRO A 33 -11.88 29.11 40.95
C PRO A 33 -10.59 29.77 40.44
N ARG A 34 -10.37 31.02 40.87
CA ARG A 34 -9.19 31.85 40.61
C ARG A 34 -7.96 31.39 41.43
N LEU A 35 -6.82 31.41 40.75
CA LEU A 35 -5.45 31.78 41.18
C LEU A 35 -5.11 31.81 42.69
N THR A 36 -4.10 31.01 43.05
CA THR A 36 -3.11 31.38 44.07
C THR A 36 -1.71 31.37 43.46
N LYS A 37 -1.01 32.50 43.64
CA LYS A 37 0.43 32.72 43.38
C LYS A 37 1.25 32.05 44.49
N LEU A 38 2.46 31.57 44.19
CA LEU A 38 3.75 31.86 44.89
C LEU A 38 4.95 31.10 44.22
N PRO A 39 6.24 31.38 44.54
CA PRO A 39 7.10 32.21 43.69
C PRO A 39 8.46 31.60 43.28
N SER A 40 9.14 32.30 42.35
CA SER A 40 10.60 32.50 42.17
C SER A 40 11.64 31.43 42.57
N SER A 41 12.42 30.99 41.57
CA SER A 41 13.85 30.58 41.63
C SER A 41 14.76 31.67 42.27
N PRO A 42 16.07 31.47 42.62
CA PRO A 42 17.13 30.56 42.09
C PRO A 42 18.11 30.07 43.23
N PRO A 43 19.44 29.75 43.08
CA PRO A 43 20.33 29.62 41.90
C PRO A 43 21.29 28.39 41.85
N SER A 44 21.95 28.30 40.68
CA SER A 44 23.22 27.66 40.29
C SER A 44 24.02 26.78 41.26
N SER A 45 24.43 25.60 40.78
CA SER A 45 25.75 25.04 41.11
C SER A 45 26.33 24.26 39.92
N SER A 46 27.65 24.36 39.81
CA SER A 46 28.49 24.02 38.67
C SER A 46 29.37 22.80 38.96
N LEU A 47 29.57 21.96 37.91
CA LEU A 47 30.69 21.02 37.68
C LEU A 47 30.70 19.69 38.47
N PRO A 48 31.46 18.64 38.03
CA PRO A 48 32.30 18.51 36.83
C PRO A 48 32.02 17.28 35.93
N ALA A 49 32.62 17.32 34.73
CA ALA A 49 32.71 16.22 33.77
C ALA A 49 33.54 15.04 34.31
N ILE A 50 32.95 13.84 34.30
CA ILE A 50 33.68 12.58 34.57
C ILE A 50 34.02 11.92 33.23
N ARG A 51 35.30 12.02 32.88
CA ARG A 51 35.95 11.27 31.80
C ARG A 51 36.15 9.83 32.28
N LYS A 52 35.30 8.88 31.83
CA LYS A 52 35.57 7.45 32.03
C LYS A 52 36.39 6.91 30.86
N THR A 53 37.69 6.81 31.11
CA THR A 53 38.63 5.91 30.44
C THR A 53 38.15 4.48 30.66
N LEU A 54 37.73 3.77 29.60
CA LEU A 54 37.48 2.33 29.69
C LEU A 54 38.71 1.58 29.17
N VAL A 55 39.30 0.84 30.10
CA VAL A 55 40.42 -0.08 29.91
C VAL A 55 40.04 -1.19 28.94
N ARG A 56 40.88 -1.36 27.92
CA ARG A 56 40.87 -2.47 26.95
C ARG A 56 41.30 -3.76 27.68
N SER A 57 40.39 -4.70 27.90
CA SER A 57 40.75 -6.08 28.22
C SER A 57 40.71 -6.90 26.94
N THR A 58 41.85 -7.51 26.64
CA THR A 58 42.06 -8.45 25.54
C THR A 58 41.61 -9.84 25.97
N LEU A 59 40.52 -10.34 25.38
CA LEU A 59 40.33 -11.77 25.18
C LEU A 59 40.27 -12.00 23.67
N ARG A 60 41.20 -12.82 23.21
CA ARG A 60 41.39 -13.26 21.84
C ARG A 60 40.32 -14.31 21.55
N GLU A 61 39.31 -13.92 20.79
CA GLU A 61 38.45 -14.85 20.05
C GLU A 61 39.03 -14.97 18.65
N ASP A 62 39.30 -16.19 18.22
CA ASP A 62 39.72 -16.50 16.86
C ASP A 62 38.60 -16.10 15.87
N PRO A 63 38.93 -15.64 14.64
CA PRO A 63 37.94 -15.07 13.74
C PRO A 63 37.03 -16.16 13.16
N VAL A 64 35.78 -16.17 13.61
CA VAL A 64 34.68 -16.74 12.84
C VAL A 64 34.45 -15.80 11.65
N SER A 65 34.66 -16.31 10.44
CA SER A 65 34.35 -15.62 9.18
C SER A 65 32.89 -15.14 9.16
N PRO A 66 32.61 -13.83 9.07
CA PRO A 66 31.26 -13.30 9.13
C PRO A 66 30.66 -13.15 7.72
N ASP A 67 30.64 -14.22 6.92
CA ASP A 67 29.97 -14.18 5.60
C ASP A 67 28.54 -14.75 5.69
N ALA A 68 27.74 -14.05 6.49
CA ALA A 68 26.30 -14.01 6.33
C ALA A 68 25.88 -12.56 6.55
N GLU A 69 26.27 -11.68 5.61
CA GLU A 69 25.85 -10.28 5.61
C GLU A 69 24.33 -10.21 5.66
N SER A 70 23.78 -9.80 6.80
CA SER A 70 22.40 -9.33 6.86
C SER A 70 22.24 -8.16 5.88
N PRO A 71 21.08 -8.02 5.20
CA PRO A 71 20.85 -6.89 4.32
C PRO A 71 21.08 -5.59 5.09
N THR A 72 21.85 -4.70 4.47
CA THR A 72 22.23 -3.41 5.04
C THR A 72 20.98 -2.65 5.46
N LEU A 73 20.87 -2.33 6.76
CA LEU A 73 19.79 -1.53 7.32
C LEU A 73 20.09 -0.05 7.14
N LEU A 74 19.16 0.67 6.53
CA LEU A 74 19.27 2.10 6.31
C LEU A 74 18.12 2.81 7.03
N ILE A 75 18.43 3.74 7.93
CA ILE A 75 17.46 4.40 8.81
C ILE A 75 17.45 5.90 8.51
N GLY A 76 16.25 6.47 8.35
CA GLY A 76 16.08 7.92 8.21
C GLY A 76 16.56 8.48 6.87
N GLU A 77 16.78 7.61 5.88
CA GLU A 77 17.08 8.05 4.52
C GLU A 77 15.94 8.84 3.90
N ASP A 78 16.30 9.60 2.88
CA ASP A 78 15.37 10.44 2.14
C ASP A 78 14.59 9.61 1.11
N SER A 79 13.28 9.43 1.34
CA SER A 79 12.40 8.61 0.51
C SER A 79 12.20 9.27 -0.86
N ALA A 80 12.07 8.47 -1.92
CA ALA A 80 11.97 8.97 -3.29
C ALA A 80 13.16 9.83 -3.78
N ALA A 81 14.26 9.89 -3.04
CA ALA A 81 15.50 10.48 -3.54
C ALA A 81 15.99 9.64 -4.73
N PHE A 82 16.21 10.29 -5.87
CA PHE A 82 16.64 9.63 -7.10
C PHE A 82 17.65 10.50 -7.83
N GLU A 83 18.90 10.05 -7.85
CA GLU A 83 19.99 10.75 -8.52
C GLU A 83 20.27 10.12 -9.88
N LEU A 84 19.81 10.79 -10.95
CA LEU A 84 19.99 10.33 -12.34
C LEU A 84 21.47 10.05 -12.68
N GLY A 85 22.38 10.92 -12.24
CA GLY A 85 23.82 10.78 -12.52
C GLY A 85 24.49 9.57 -11.85
N LYS A 86 23.88 8.98 -10.82
CA LYS A 86 24.38 7.76 -10.15
C LYS A 86 23.85 6.48 -10.78
N GLN A 87 22.92 6.57 -11.73
CA GLN A 87 22.31 5.42 -12.38
C GLN A 87 23.23 4.82 -13.45
N LYS A 88 23.39 3.49 -13.43
CA LYS A 88 24.15 2.78 -14.47
C LYS A 88 23.20 2.30 -15.57
N LEU A 89 23.39 2.77 -16.80
CA LEU A 89 22.58 2.35 -17.96
C LEU A 89 22.52 0.82 -18.10
N VAL A 90 23.63 0.14 -17.85
CA VAL A 90 23.73 -1.33 -17.89
C VAL A 90 22.75 -2.00 -16.93
N SER A 91 22.55 -1.47 -15.72
CA SER A 91 21.56 -2.00 -14.76
C SER A 91 20.13 -1.90 -15.28
N TRP A 92 19.81 -0.81 -15.99
CA TRP A 92 18.49 -0.63 -16.61
C TRP A 92 18.26 -1.54 -17.81
N VAL A 93 19.30 -1.83 -18.58
CA VAL A 93 19.23 -2.86 -19.64
C VAL A 93 19.00 -4.23 -19.03
N TYR A 94 19.74 -4.60 -17.98
CA TYR A 94 19.52 -5.85 -17.26
C TYR A 94 18.11 -5.96 -16.67
N PHE A 95 17.61 -4.88 -16.08
CA PHE A 95 16.24 -4.78 -15.61
C PHE A 95 15.24 -5.08 -16.73
N GLY A 96 15.39 -4.43 -17.89
CA GLY A 96 14.51 -4.63 -19.04
C GLY A 96 14.50 -6.07 -19.54
N VAL A 97 15.67 -6.71 -19.63
CA VAL A 97 15.80 -8.12 -20.03
C VAL A 97 15.13 -9.04 -19.01
N ILE A 98 15.40 -8.87 -17.71
CA ILE A 98 14.81 -9.69 -16.65
C ILE A 98 13.29 -9.52 -16.63
N LEU A 99 12.80 -8.29 -16.69
CA LEU A 99 11.36 -8.01 -16.74
C LEU A 99 10.72 -8.67 -17.96
N GLY A 100 11.33 -8.56 -19.14
CA GLY A 100 10.85 -9.21 -20.37
C GLY A 100 10.75 -10.73 -20.23
N VAL A 101 11.78 -11.37 -19.67
CA VAL A 101 11.77 -12.83 -19.42
C VAL A 101 10.68 -13.22 -18.43
N VAL A 102 10.55 -12.50 -17.31
CA VAL A 102 9.53 -12.78 -16.30
C VAL A 102 8.13 -12.64 -16.88
N LEU A 103 7.86 -11.57 -17.64
CA LEU A 103 6.57 -11.36 -18.29
C LEU A 103 6.29 -12.42 -19.36
N TYR A 104 7.29 -12.84 -20.13
CA TYR A 104 7.14 -13.92 -21.11
C TYR A 104 6.81 -15.26 -20.44
N VAL A 105 7.54 -15.63 -19.38
CA VAL A 105 7.26 -16.87 -18.63
C VAL A 105 5.88 -16.81 -17.97
N LEU A 106 5.51 -15.68 -17.35
CA LEU A 106 4.17 -15.49 -16.80
C LEU A 106 3.10 -15.63 -17.88
N ASN A 107 3.35 -15.10 -19.08
CA ASN A 107 2.44 -15.25 -20.19
C ASN A 107 2.25 -16.72 -20.57
N VAL A 108 3.33 -17.43 -20.89
CA VAL A 108 3.26 -18.83 -21.37
C VAL A 108 2.75 -19.78 -20.30
N VAL A 109 3.21 -19.66 -19.05
CA VAL A 109 2.91 -20.64 -17.99
C VAL A 109 1.58 -20.35 -17.30
N TRP A 110 1.10 -19.10 -17.34
CA TRP A 110 -0.08 -18.72 -16.56
C TRP A 110 -1.17 -18.02 -17.36
N ILE A 111 -0.85 -16.99 -18.12
CA ILE A 111 -1.86 -16.10 -18.73
C ILE A 111 -2.44 -16.67 -20.02
N ASP A 112 -1.61 -17.25 -20.87
CA ASP A 112 -2.01 -17.74 -22.19
C ASP A 112 -3.07 -18.85 -22.06
N ASN A 113 -4.18 -18.74 -22.77
CA ASN A 113 -5.29 -19.70 -22.66
C ASN A 113 -5.00 -21.08 -23.27
N SER A 114 -3.96 -21.19 -24.11
CA SER A 114 -3.59 -22.45 -24.75
C SER A 114 -2.54 -23.22 -23.95
N THR A 115 -1.61 -22.53 -23.30
CA THR A 115 -0.51 -23.17 -22.55
C THR A 115 -0.55 -22.94 -21.05
N GLY A 116 -1.25 -21.91 -20.59
CA GLY A 116 -1.20 -21.43 -19.21
C GLY A 116 -2.21 -22.09 -18.27
N PHE A 117 -1.88 -22.09 -16.97
CA PHE A 117 -2.72 -22.66 -15.92
C PHE A 117 -3.75 -21.69 -15.32
N GLY A 118 -3.72 -20.41 -15.68
CA GLY A 118 -4.53 -19.37 -15.04
C GLY A 118 -6.03 -19.63 -15.16
N LYS A 119 -6.51 -20.05 -16.35
CA LYS A 119 -7.90 -20.42 -16.56
C LYS A 119 -8.32 -21.60 -15.67
N SER A 120 -7.57 -22.69 -15.67
CA SER A 120 -7.88 -23.87 -14.85
C SER A 120 -7.88 -23.56 -13.36
N TYR A 121 -6.96 -22.69 -12.90
CA TYR A 121 -6.94 -22.21 -11.52
C TYR A 121 -8.22 -21.43 -11.18
N ILE A 122 -8.63 -20.48 -12.02
CA ILE A 122 -9.86 -19.71 -11.81
C ILE A 122 -11.10 -20.62 -11.83
N ASP A 123 -11.21 -21.52 -12.81
CA ASP A 123 -12.33 -22.46 -12.92
C ASP A 123 -12.42 -23.34 -11.65
N ALA A 124 -11.29 -23.85 -11.17
CA ALA A 124 -11.23 -24.67 -9.96
C ALA A 124 -11.70 -23.92 -8.71
N VAL A 125 -11.37 -22.62 -8.57
CA VAL A 125 -11.85 -21.81 -7.44
C VAL A 125 -13.32 -21.45 -7.60
N SER A 126 -13.77 -21.10 -8.80
CA SER A 126 -15.15 -20.67 -9.07
C SER A 126 -16.19 -21.78 -8.92
N THR A 127 -15.82 -23.03 -9.20
CA THR A 127 -16.72 -24.20 -9.06
C THR A 127 -17.11 -24.53 -7.61
N ILE A 128 -16.45 -23.93 -6.61
CA ILE A 128 -16.72 -24.21 -5.19
C ILE A 128 -18.14 -23.77 -4.78
N SER A 129 -18.65 -22.64 -5.27
CA SER A 129 -19.97 -22.14 -4.87
C SER A 129 -20.83 -21.57 -6.01
N GLY A 130 -20.24 -21.31 -7.19
CA GLY A 130 -20.92 -20.62 -8.28
C GLY A 130 -21.21 -19.13 -8.04
N SER A 131 -20.90 -18.59 -6.86
CA SER A 131 -21.03 -17.15 -6.56
C SER A 131 -19.73 -16.40 -6.92
N PRO A 132 -19.80 -15.34 -7.74
CA PRO A 132 -18.62 -14.54 -8.06
C PRO A 132 -18.04 -13.84 -6.83
N GLU A 133 -18.86 -13.48 -5.83
CA GLU A 133 -18.41 -12.92 -4.57
C GLU A 133 -17.55 -13.90 -3.77
N VAL A 134 -18.00 -15.15 -3.65
CA VAL A 134 -17.27 -16.19 -2.93
C VAL A 134 -15.98 -16.54 -3.66
N ALA A 135 -16.03 -16.70 -4.99
CA ALA A 135 -14.84 -16.92 -5.81
C ALA A 135 -13.83 -15.78 -5.62
N MET A 136 -14.30 -14.53 -5.65
CA MET A 136 -13.46 -13.35 -5.44
C MET A 136 -12.76 -13.37 -4.06
N LEU A 137 -13.51 -13.65 -2.99
CA LEU A 137 -12.96 -13.74 -1.64
C LEU A 137 -11.97 -14.90 -1.50
N MET A 138 -12.24 -16.05 -2.12
CA MET A 138 -11.34 -17.20 -2.12
C MET A 138 -10.03 -16.92 -2.86
N LEU A 139 -10.08 -16.28 -4.03
CA LEU A 139 -8.90 -15.86 -4.77
C LEU A 139 -8.03 -14.91 -3.93
N ILE A 140 -8.66 -13.90 -3.30
CA ILE A 140 -7.97 -12.98 -2.41
C ILE A 140 -7.38 -13.73 -1.21
N LEU A 141 -8.10 -14.67 -0.60
CA LEU A 141 -7.62 -15.43 0.55
C LEU A 141 -6.41 -16.30 0.19
N ILE A 142 -6.45 -16.98 -0.96
CA ILE A 142 -5.33 -17.78 -1.47
C ILE A 142 -4.12 -16.88 -1.71
N PHE A 143 -4.30 -15.78 -2.45
CA PHE A 143 -3.24 -14.80 -2.69
C PHE A 143 -2.67 -14.26 -1.37
N ALA A 144 -3.53 -13.79 -0.46
CA ALA A 144 -3.14 -13.19 0.81
C ALA A 144 -2.35 -14.16 1.69
N THR A 145 -2.78 -15.42 1.73
CA THR A 145 -2.12 -16.49 2.50
C THR A 145 -0.74 -16.78 1.93
N VAL A 146 -0.63 -16.99 0.62
CA VAL A 146 0.63 -17.30 -0.04
C VAL A 146 1.59 -16.11 0.05
N HIS A 147 1.14 -14.92 -0.34
CA HIS A 147 1.94 -13.70 -0.34
C HIS A 147 2.46 -13.35 1.06
N SER A 148 1.57 -13.28 2.05
CA SER A 148 1.96 -12.92 3.42
C SER A 148 2.69 -14.05 4.14
N GLY A 149 2.38 -15.30 3.81
CA GLY A 149 3.06 -16.48 4.31
C GLY A 149 4.51 -16.51 3.84
N LEU A 150 4.76 -16.39 2.53
CA LEU A 150 6.10 -16.27 1.97
C LEU A 150 6.84 -15.05 2.54
N ALA A 151 6.17 -13.92 2.76
CA ALA A 151 6.80 -12.75 3.37
C ALA A 151 7.25 -13.03 4.82
N SER A 152 6.52 -13.86 5.55
CA SER A 152 6.85 -14.27 6.92
C SER A 152 7.92 -15.36 6.98
N LEU A 153 8.03 -16.18 5.95
CA LEU A 153 9.03 -17.23 5.80
C LEU A 153 10.36 -16.72 5.24
N ARG A 154 10.43 -15.45 4.83
CA ARG A 154 11.61 -14.86 4.17
C ARG A 154 12.92 -15.15 4.92
N ASP A 155 13.00 -14.85 6.21
CA ASP A 155 14.25 -15.03 6.96
C ASP A 155 14.75 -16.48 6.96
N VAL A 156 13.84 -17.46 6.88
CA VAL A 156 14.19 -18.88 6.81
C VAL A 156 14.51 -19.27 5.36
N GLY A 157 13.68 -18.85 4.41
CA GLY A 157 13.87 -19.15 2.99
C GLY A 157 15.16 -18.58 2.41
N GLU A 158 15.52 -17.35 2.76
CA GLU A 158 16.77 -16.71 2.33
C GLU A 158 18.00 -17.47 2.84
N LYS A 159 17.94 -18.07 4.04
CA LYS A 159 19.03 -18.91 4.57
C LYS A 159 19.17 -20.25 3.86
N LEU A 160 18.09 -20.78 3.30
CA LEU A 160 18.07 -22.10 2.66
C LEU A 160 18.47 -22.04 1.19
N ILE A 161 17.96 -21.08 0.45
CA ILE A 161 18.14 -21.01 -1.02
C ILE A 161 18.82 -19.71 -1.49
N GLY A 162 19.15 -18.80 -0.58
CA GLY A 162 19.71 -17.49 -0.90
C GLY A 162 18.65 -16.44 -1.21
N GLU A 163 18.99 -15.16 -1.00
CA GLU A 163 18.07 -14.03 -1.14
C GLU A 163 17.47 -13.90 -2.54
N ARG A 164 18.30 -14.05 -3.58
CA ARG A 164 17.86 -13.86 -4.96
C ARG A 164 16.88 -14.95 -5.39
N ALA A 165 17.20 -16.22 -5.10
CA ALA A 165 16.31 -17.33 -5.43
C ALA A 165 14.99 -17.24 -4.67
N PHE A 166 15.03 -16.86 -3.38
CA PHE A 166 13.82 -16.64 -2.60
C PHE A 166 12.93 -15.53 -3.17
N ARG A 167 13.51 -14.42 -3.65
CA ARG A 167 12.75 -13.34 -4.31
C ARG A 167 12.11 -13.80 -5.63
N VAL A 168 12.85 -14.57 -6.43
CA VAL A 168 12.30 -15.15 -7.68
C VAL A 168 11.14 -16.10 -7.37
N LEU A 169 11.28 -16.98 -6.38
CA LEU A 169 10.19 -17.84 -5.91
C LEU A 169 8.99 -17.01 -5.40
N PHE A 170 9.25 -16.02 -4.56
CA PHE A 170 8.23 -15.15 -4.00
C PHE A 170 7.42 -14.46 -5.10
N ALA A 171 8.10 -13.82 -6.06
CA ALA A 171 7.48 -13.12 -7.17
C ALA A 171 6.80 -14.09 -8.15
N GLY A 172 7.47 -15.20 -8.47
CA GLY A 172 7.00 -16.22 -9.40
C GLY A 172 5.72 -16.91 -8.95
N VAL A 173 5.45 -16.98 -7.64
CA VAL A 173 4.17 -17.49 -7.11
C VAL A 173 3.16 -16.36 -6.88
N SER A 174 3.60 -15.20 -6.36
CA SER A 174 2.69 -14.10 -6.03
C SER A 174 2.10 -13.42 -7.27
N LEU A 175 2.88 -13.23 -8.34
CA LEU A 175 2.44 -12.54 -9.56
C LEU A 175 1.31 -13.30 -10.27
N PRO A 176 1.39 -14.63 -10.52
CA PRO A 176 0.27 -15.40 -11.05
C PRO A 176 -1.02 -15.25 -10.25
N LEU A 177 -0.94 -15.40 -8.92
CA LEU A 177 -2.11 -15.33 -8.03
C LEU A 177 -2.72 -13.92 -7.99
N ALA A 178 -1.88 -12.88 -7.98
CA ALA A 178 -2.34 -11.50 -8.08
C ALA A 178 -3.02 -11.24 -9.43
N MET A 179 -2.41 -11.70 -10.53
CA MET A 179 -2.95 -11.52 -11.87
C MET A 179 -4.30 -12.21 -12.04
N SER A 180 -4.42 -13.47 -11.58
CA SER A 180 -5.70 -14.19 -11.55
C SER A 180 -6.79 -13.42 -10.80
N THR A 181 -6.45 -12.89 -9.62
CA THR A 181 -7.37 -12.09 -8.80
C THR A 181 -7.84 -10.83 -9.54
N ILE A 182 -6.92 -10.11 -10.20
CA ILE A 182 -7.21 -8.87 -10.93
C ILE A 182 -8.09 -9.15 -12.16
N VAL A 183 -7.72 -10.14 -12.98
CA VAL A 183 -8.46 -10.50 -14.20
C VAL A 183 -9.87 -10.97 -13.85
N PHE A 184 -9.99 -11.86 -12.85
CA PHE A 184 -11.30 -12.33 -12.39
C PHE A 184 -12.19 -11.16 -11.98
N PHE A 185 -11.66 -10.25 -11.16
CA PHE A 185 -12.39 -9.05 -10.75
C PHE A 185 -12.85 -8.22 -11.97
N ILE A 186 -11.96 -7.92 -12.92
CA ILE A 186 -12.29 -7.11 -14.09
C ILE A 186 -13.41 -7.74 -14.93
N ASN A 187 -13.35 -9.05 -15.13
CA ASN A 187 -14.32 -9.81 -15.94
C ASN A 187 -15.68 -9.92 -15.25
N HIS A 188 -15.71 -10.05 -13.91
CA HIS A 188 -16.92 -10.20 -13.12
C HIS A 188 -17.37 -8.90 -12.43
N ARG A 189 -16.76 -7.75 -12.78
CA ARG A 189 -16.93 -6.48 -12.06
C ARG A 189 -18.36 -5.96 -12.05
N TYR A 190 -19.21 -6.39 -12.98
CA TYR A 190 -20.62 -6.00 -13.06
C TYR A 190 -21.58 -7.14 -12.73
N ASP A 191 -21.06 -8.28 -12.28
CA ASP A 191 -21.88 -9.36 -11.77
C ASP A 191 -22.37 -9.06 -10.35
N GLY A 192 -23.13 -10.00 -9.80
CA GLY A 192 -23.71 -9.87 -8.47
C GLY A 192 -24.88 -8.89 -8.41
N SER A 193 -25.23 -8.47 -7.21
CA SER A 193 -26.36 -7.58 -6.95
C SER A 193 -25.92 -6.12 -6.94
N GLN A 194 -26.61 -5.26 -7.69
CA GLN A 194 -26.42 -3.81 -7.61
C GLN A 194 -26.89 -3.31 -6.23
N LEU A 195 -26.03 -2.58 -5.54
CA LEU A 195 -26.28 -1.99 -4.22
C LEU A 195 -26.61 -0.50 -4.32
N TRP A 196 -25.93 0.24 -5.20
CA TRP A 196 -26.20 1.66 -5.50
C TRP A 196 -25.69 2.04 -6.90
N GLN A 197 -26.17 3.15 -7.46
CA GLN A 197 -25.77 3.64 -8.78
C GLN A 197 -25.55 5.16 -8.74
N LEU A 198 -24.29 5.60 -8.88
CA LEU A 198 -23.88 6.99 -8.64
C LEU A 198 -23.19 7.68 -9.83
N GLN A 199 -22.99 6.97 -10.94
CA GLN A 199 -22.24 7.46 -12.12
C GLN A 199 -22.97 8.61 -12.84
N GLY A 200 -24.27 8.77 -12.61
CA GLY A 200 -25.06 9.90 -13.10
C GLY A 200 -25.08 11.12 -12.17
N VAL A 201 -24.49 11.05 -10.98
CA VAL A 201 -24.50 12.14 -10.01
C VAL A 201 -23.34 13.11 -10.33
N PRO A 202 -23.61 14.42 -10.51
CA PRO A 202 -22.56 15.39 -10.82
C PRO A 202 -21.45 15.41 -9.77
N GLY A 203 -20.19 15.44 -10.22
CA GLY A 203 -19.01 15.51 -9.35
C GLY A 203 -18.52 14.16 -8.80
N VAL A 204 -19.30 13.08 -8.92
CA VAL A 204 -18.90 11.76 -8.38
C VAL A 204 -17.73 11.17 -9.15
N HIS A 205 -17.75 11.29 -10.49
CA HIS A 205 -16.65 10.83 -11.33
C HIS A 205 -15.35 11.53 -10.96
N GLU A 206 -15.38 12.87 -10.86
CA GLU A 206 -14.23 13.69 -10.51
C GLU A 206 -13.70 13.36 -9.12
N ALA A 207 -14.59 13.21 -8.13
CA ALA A 207 -14.21 12.85 -6.77
C ALA A 207 -13.53 11.47 -6.69
N ILE A 208 -14.07 10.47 -7.40
CA ILE A 208 -13.50 9.11 -7.45
C ILE A 208 -12.18 9.09 -8.22
N TRP A 209 -12.07 9.89 -9.29
CA TRP A 209 -10.83 10.04 -10.02
C TRP A 209 -9.75 10.65 -9.14
N VAL A 210 -10.04 11.74 -8.42
CA VAL A 210 -9.11 12.37 -7.48
C VAL A 210 -8.73 11.41 -6.35
N ALA A 211 -9.69 10.67 -5.80
CA ALA A 211 -9.43 9.68 -4.76
C ALA A 211 -8.46 8.58 -5.25
N ASN A 212 -8.67 8.06 -6.47
CA ASN A 212 -7.76 7.09 -7.08
C ASN A 212 -6.39 7.71 -7.45
N PHE A 213 -6.37 8.96 -7.89
CA PHE A 213 -5.12 9.66 -8.16
C PHE A 213 -4.28 9.79 -6.89
N VAL A 214 -4.89 10.22 -5.78
CA VAL A 214 -4.23 10.28 -4.47
C VAL A 214 -3.82 8.89 -4.00
N SER A 215 -4.65 7.86 -4.20
CA SER A 215 -4.35 6.49 -3.76
C SER A 215 -3.07 5.94 -4.40
N PHE A 216 -2.79 6.28 -5.67
CA PHE A 216 -1.58 5.85 -6.36
C PHE A 216 -0.30 6.46 -5.73
N PHE A 217 -0.34 7.70 -5.25
CA PHE A 217 0.78 8.30 -4.53
C PHE A 217 1.11 7.56 -3.23
N PHE A 218 0.11 6.94 -2.61
CA PHE A 218 0.27 6.10 -1.42
C PHE A 218 0.70 4.67 -1.75
N LEU A 219 0.34 4.11 -2.92
CA LEU A 219 0.63 2.72 -3.29
C LEU A 219 2.10 2.48 -3.68
N TYR A 220 2.69 3.37 -4.49
CA TYR A 220 3.99 3.15 -5.10
C TYR A 220 5.27 3.56 -4.33
N PRO A 221 5.25 4.10 -3.10
CA PRO A 221 6.47 4.34 -2.32
C PRO A 221 7.34 3.09 -2.09
N SER A 222 6.73 1.90 -2.06
CA SER A 222 7.43 0.62 -1.98
C SER A 222 8.27 0.28 -3.22
N THR A 223 8.16 1.07 -4.30
CA THR A 223 8.86 0.87 -5.58
C THR A 223 9.91 1.94 -5.89
N PHE A 224 10.19 2.86 -4.97
CA PHE A 224 11.19 3.93 -5.20
C PHE A 224 12.58 3.42 -5.57
N ASN A 225 12.96 2.24 -5.07
CA ASN A 225 14.21 1.54 -5.44
C ASN A 225 13.91 0.38 -6.40
N LEU A 226 13.45 0.70 -7.61
CA LEU A 226 12.91 -0.29 -8.56
C LEU A 226 13.92 -1.41 -8.91
N LEU A 227 15.21 -1.08 -9.04
CA LEU A 227 16.26 -2.07 -9.34
C LEU A 227 16.47 -3.08 -8.19
N GLU A 228 16.28 -2.65 -6.94
CA GLU A 228 16.31 -3.55 -5.78
C GLU A 228 15.06 -4.44 -5.72
N VAL A 229 13.89 -3.86 -6.01
CA VAL A 229 12.62 -4.60 -6.08
C VAL A 229 12.67 -5.69 -7.15
N ALA A 230 13.28 -5.39 -8.30
CA ALA A 230 13.47 -6.33 -9.39
C ALA A 230 14.65 -7.31 -9.19
N ALA A 231 15.32 -7.27 -8.03
CA ALA A 231 16.49 -8.08 -7.70
C ALA A 231 17.65 -7.94 -8.72
N VAL A 232 17.75 -6.78 -9.38
CA VAL A 232 18.89 -6.39 -10.20
C VAL A 232 20.02 -5.94 -9.28
N ASP A 233 19.70 -5.03 -8.36
CA ASP A 233 20.61 -4.61 -7.29
C ASP A 233 20.38 -5.45 -6.03
N LYS A 234 21.42 -5.56 -5.18
CA LYS A 234 21.31 -6.24 -3.88
C LYS A 234 20.24 -5.54 -3.03
N PRO A 235 19.17 -6.22 -2.60
CA PRO A 235 18.10 -5.51 -1.95
C PRO A 235 18.43 -5.15 -0.50
N LYS A 236 18.05 -3.94 -0.11
CA LYS A 236 18.31 -3.39 1.22
C LYS A 236 17.01 -3.15 1.96
N MET A 237 17.11 -2.99 3.28
CA MET A 237 15.97 -2.60 4.09
C MET A 237 16.06 -1.10 4.40
N HIS A 238 15.14 -0.35 3.80
CA HIS A 238 14.98 1.08 4.07
C HIS A 238 13.89 1.31 5.11
N LEU A 239 14.26 2.00 6.19
CA LEU A 239 13.36 2.49 7.22
C LEU A 239 13.26 4.01 7.09
N TRP A 240 12.44 4.45 6.14
CA TRP A 240 12.24 5.87 5.83
C TRP A 240 11.37 6.59 6.88
N GLU A 241 11.70 7.85 7.11
CA GLU A 241 10.95 8.77 7.98
C GLU A 241 10.60 10.10 7.28
N THR A 242 10.78 10.13 5.96
CA THR A 242 10.64 11.30 5.09
C THR A 242 9.59 11.04 4.00
N GLY A 243 9.15 12.07 3.29
CA GLY A 243 8.15 12.00 2.23
C GLY A 243 6.79 11.48 2.73
N ILE A 244 6.16 10.63 1.92
CA ILE A 244 4.87 10.00 2.26
C ILE A 244 4.90 9.22 3.58
N MET A 245 6.07 8.77 4.03
CA MET A 245 6.23 8.06 5.30
C MET A 245 6.04 8.97 6.52
N ARG A 246 6.19 10.29 6.35
CA ARG A 246 5.80 11.28 7.37
C ARG A 246 4.29 11.28 7.61
N ILE A 247 3.51 11.05 6.54
CA ILE A 247 2.06 11.00 6.61
C ILE A 247 1.60 9.71 7.29
N THR A 248 2.13 8.56 6.86
CA THR A 248 1.85 7.25 7.47
C THR A 248 3.00 6.29 7.24
N ARG A 249 3.30 5.42 8.21
CA ARG A 249 4.28 4.34 8.04
C ARG A 249 3.79 3.18 7.16
N HIS A 250 2.50 3.14 6.82
CA HIS A 250 1.91 2.13 5.92
C HIS A 250 1.21 2.78 4.75
N PRO A 251 1.94 3.47 3.85
CA PRO A 251 1.31 4.20 2.77
C PRO A 251 0.58 3.26 1.82
N GLN A 252 1.14 2.09 1.49
CA GLN A 252 0.49 1.13 0.59
C GLN A 252 -0.88 0.65 1.12
N MET A 253 -0.99 0.40 2.44
CA MET A 253 -2.26 0.04 3.07
C MET A 253 -3.30 1.16 2.90
N VAL A 254 -2.90 2.40 3.17
CA VAL A 254 -3.78 3.57 3.04
C VAL A 254 -4.20 3.78 1.58
N GLY A 255 -3.25 3.69 0.66
CA GLY A 255 -3.49 3.77 -0.78
C GLY A 255 -4.49 2.72 -1.23
N GLN A 256 -4.32 1.46 -0.86
CA GLN A 256 -5.30 0.45 -1.24
C GLN A 256 -6.67 0.71 -0.61
N ILE A 257 -6.75 1.09 0.66
CA ILE A 257 -8.06 1.37 1.29
C ILE A 257 -8.79 2.46 0.49
N VAL A 258 -8.13 3.56 0.14
CA VAL A 258 -8.72 4.62 -0.67
C VAL A 258 -9.13 4.10 -2.05
N TRP A 259 -8.28 3.31 -2.72
CA TRP A 259 -8.57 2.71 -4.02
C TRP A 259 -9.79 1.78 -3.99
N CYS A 260 -9.87 0.90 -2.99
CA CYS A 260 -10.97 -0.03 -2.77
C CYS A 260 -12.29 0.72 -2.50
N LEU A 261 -12.26 1.74 -1.65
CA LEU A 261 -13.44 2.55 -1.35
C LEU A 261 -13.91 3.30 -2.61
N ALA A 262 -13.00 3.89 -3.38
CA ALA A 262 -13.32 4.60 -4.61
C ALA A 262 -13.93 3.67 -5.67
N HIS A 263 -13.36 2.48 -5.89
CA HIS A 263 -13.89 1.49 -6.84
C HIS A 263 -15.21 0.89 -6.39
N THR A 264 -15.37 0.61 -5.09
CA THR A 264 -16.65 0.16 -4.52
C THR A 264 -17.73 1.20 -4.76
N LEU A 265 -17.44 2.47 -4.46
CA LEU A 265 -18.38 3.57 -4.68
C LEU A 265 -18.76 3.72 -6.16
N TRP A 266 -17.78 3.61 -7.07
CA TRP A 266 -18.01 3.73 -8.51
C TRP A 266 -18.83 2.59 -9.10
N ILE A 267 -18.55 1.34 -8.73
CA ILE A 267 -19.16 0.15 -9.33
C ILE A 267 -20.48 -0.17 -8.63
N GLY A 268 -20.50 -0.11 -7.31
CA GLY A 268 -21.70 -0.17 -6.49
C GLY A 268 -22.44 -1.49 -6.47
N ASN A 269 -21.74 -2.63 -6.61
CA ASN A 269 -22.33 -3.97 -6.51
C ASN A 269 -21.64 -4.86 -5.47
N SER A 270 -22.21 -6.05 -5.23
CA SER A 270 -21.72 -7.03 -4.26
C SER A 270 -20.33 -7.58 -4.59
N VAL A 271 -19.98 -7.76 -5.87
CA VAL A 271 -18.64 -8.25 -6.26
C VAL A 271 -17.56 -7.23 -5.91
N ALA A 272 -17.76 -5.95 -6.22
CA ALA A 272 -16.84 -4.88 -5.85
C ALA A 272 -16.73 -4.70 -4.33
N ALA A 273 -17.83 -4.85 -3.60
CA ALA A 273 -17.83 -4.83 -2.14
C ALA A 273 -17.02 -6.00 -1.55
N SER A 274 -17.21 -7.23 -2.06
CA SER A 274 -16.45 -8.41 -1.66
C SER A 274 -14.96 -8.30 -1.97
N ALA A 275 -14.61 -7.87 -3.18
CA ALA A 275 -13.23 -7.62 -3.57
C ALA A 275 -12.56 -6.60 -2.63
N SER A 276 -13.24 -5.50 -2.35
CA SER A 276 -12.73 -4.44 -1.48
C SER A 276 -12.61 -4.87 -0.03
N LEU A 277 -13.59 -5.61 0.50
CA LEU A 277 -13.53 -6.17 1.85
C LEU A 277 -12.31 -7.09 2.00
N GLY A 278 -12.12 -8.02 1.05
CA GLY A 278 -10.98 -8.94 1.05
C GLY A 278 -9.64 -8.22 0.96
N LEU A 279 -9.50 -7.28 0.03
CA LEU A 279 -8.25 -6.52 -0.16
C LEU A 279 -7.94 -5.58 1.02
N ILE A 280 -8.94 -4.93 1.60
CA ILE A 280 -8.77 -4.10 2.80
C ILE A 280 -8.31 -4.99 3.97
N ALA A 281 -8.96 -6.12 4.20
CA ALA A 281 -8.57 -7.06 5.25
C ALA A 281 -7.12 -7.56 5.05
N HIS A 282 -6.76 -7.91 3.81
CA HIS A 282 -5.40 -8.32 3.47
C HIS A 282 -4.35 -7.25 3.81
N HIS A 283 -4.60 -5.98 3.46
CA HIS A 283 -3.61 -4.94 3.72
C HIS A 283 -3.56 -4.46 5.17
N LEU A 284 -4.68 -4.51 5.89
CA LEU A 284 -4.67 -4.31 7.35
C LEU A 284 -3.81 -5.39 8.01
N PHE A 285 -3.98 -6.65 7.59
CA PHE A 285 -3.13 -7.75 8.04
C PHE A 285 -1.67 -7.56 7.59
N GLY A 286 -1.45 -7.11 6.35
CA GLY A 286 -0.13 -6.83 5.79
C GLY A 286 0.64 -5.78 6.57
N ALA A 287 -0.03 -4.70 6.98
CA ALA A 287 0.53 -3.64 7.82
C ALA A 287 0.92 -4.18 9.21
N TRP A 288 0.02 -4.90 9.88
CA TRP A 288 0.32 -5.54 11.16
C TRP A 288 1.47 -6.54 11.05
N ASN A 289 1.43 -7.44 10.07
CA ASN A 289 2.45 -8.47 9.89
C ASN A 289 3.80 -7.83 9.50
N GLY A 290 3.77 -6.73 8.73
CA GLY A 290 4.94 -5.90 8.42
C GLY A 290 5.60 -5.35 9.67
N ASP A 291 4.84 -4.64 10.51
CA ASP A 291 5.32 -4.10 11.78
C ASP A 291 5.87 -5.22 12.69
N ARG A 292 5.16 -6.34 12.78
CA ARG A 292 5.60 -7.50 13.57
C ARG A 292 6.96 -8.05 13.10
N ARG A 293 7.14 -8.21 11.78
CA ARG A 293 8.40 -8.71 11.20
C ARG A 293 9.54 -7.71 11.41
N LEU A 294 9.29 -6.42 11.20
CA LEU A 294 10.29 -5.37 11.41
C LEU A 294 10.69 -5.25 12.88
N ALA A 295 9.73 -5.33 13.81
CA ALA A 295 10.01 -5.34 15.25
C ALA A 295 10.87 -6.56 15.63
N LYS A 296 10.54 -7.75 15.14
CA LYS A 296 11.32 -8.97 15.40
C LYS A 296 12.75 -8.86 14.85
N ARG A 297 12.95 -8.24 13.69
CA ARG A 297 14.24 -8.20 12.99
C ARG A 297 15.14 -7.06 13.44
N TYR A 298 14.58 -5.90 13.77
CA TYR A 298 15.34 -4.67 14.03
C TYR A 298 15.14 -4.10 15.44
N GLY A 299 14.28 -4.68 16.27
CA GLY A 299 14.13 -4.35 17.69
C GLY A 299 13.97 -2.84 17.93
N ASP A 300 14.86 -2.30 18.77
CA ASP A 300 14.84 -0.90 19.19
C ASP A 300 14.90 0.11 18.04
N ALA A 301 15.59 -0.23 16.93
CA ALA A 301 15.66 0.64 15.76
C ALA A 301 14.25 0.87 15.18
N PHE A 302 13.46 -0.20 15.04
CA PHE A 302 12.10 -0.10 14.53
C PHE A 302 11.12 0.51 15.54
N GLU A 303 11.28 0.20 16.83
CA GLU A 303 10.47 0.85 17.88
C GLU A 303 10.72 2.37 17.95
N GLY A 304 11.95 2.82 17.67
CA GLY A 304 12.26 4.24 17.50
C GLY A 304 11.43 4.90 16.40
N ILE A 305 11.31 4.26 15.23
CA ILE A 305 10.51 4.76 14.10
C ILE A 305 9.02 4.77 14.44
N LYS A 306 8.51 3.74 15.10
CA LYS A 306 7.10 3.69 15.54
C LYS A 306 6.75 4.86 16.45
N LYS A 307 7.67 5.29 17.32
CA LYS A 307 7.48 6.46 18.18
C LYS A 307 7.38 7.77 17.39
N ARG A 308 7.97 7.86 16.19
CA ARG A 308 7.97 9.08 15.34
C ARG A 308 7.00 9.03 14.17
N THR A 309 6.32 7.92 13.94
CA THR A 309 5.40 7.72 12.81
C THR A 309 4.02 7.21 13.26
N SER A 310 3.04 7.14 12.37
CA SER A 310 1.71 6.57 12.67
C SER A 310 1.20 5.69 11.53
N ILE A 311 0.35 4.72 11.84
CA ILE A 311 -0.42 3.97 10.82
C ILE A 311 -1.55 4.85 10.27
N ILE A 312 -2.16 5.65 11.14
CA ILE A 312 -3.22 6.59 10.79
C ILE A 312 -2.57 7.80 10.09
N PRO A 313 -2.97 8.13 8.84
CA PRO A 313 -2.46 9.30 8.14
C PRO A 313 -2.51 10.57 8.99
N PHE A 314 -1.42 11.34 8.95
CA PHE A 314 -1.22 12.63 9.63
C PHE A 314 -1.23 12.60 11.17
N ALA A 315 -1.62 11.51 11.82
CA ALA A 315 -1.73 11.47 13.28
C ALA A 315 -0.40 11.80 13.99
N ALA A 316 0.73 11.28 13.51
CA ALA A 316 2.04 11.61 14.10
C ALA A 316 2.43 13.08 13.94
N ILE A 317 1.97 13.73 12.87
CA ILE A 317 2.21 15.15 12.61
C ILE A 317 1.36 16.00 13.55
N ILE A 318 0.07 15.67 13.67
CA ILE A 318 -0.88 16.36 14.55
C ILE A 318 -0.45 16.24 16.02
N GLU A 319 0.07 15.08 16.42
CA GLU A 319 0.58 14.82 17.77
C GLU A 319 1.97 15.44 18.03
N GLY A 320 2.61 16.05 17.03
CA GLY A 320 3.94 16.65 17.14
C GLY A 320 5.10 15.64 17.24
N ARG A 321 4.84 14.34 17.03
CA ARG A 321 5.88 13.29 17.01
C ARG A 321 6.66 13.27 15.70
N GLN A 322 6.04 13.74 14.61
CA GLN A 322 6.63 13.91 13.29
C GLN A 322 6.57 15.40 12.92
N VAL A 323 7.69 16.00 12.56
CA VAL A 323 7.77 17.43 12.23
C VAL A 323 7.96 17.58 10.73
N LEU A 324 7.15 18.44 10.10
CA LEU A 324 7.32 18.83 8.71
C LEU A 324 8.37 19.94 8.61
N PRO A 325 9.49 19.74 7.89
CA PRO A 325 10.44 20.82 7.62
C PRO A 325 9.79 21.90 6.73
N GLU A 326 10.32 23.13 6.73
CA GLU A 326 9.77 24.23 5.91
C GLU A 326 9.71 23.90 4.41
N ASP A 327 10.66 23.09 3.93
CA ASP A 327 10.77 22.68 2.54
C ASP A 327 10.31 21.24 2.27
N TYR A 328 9.43 20.69 3.13
CA TYR A 328 8.89 19.33 2.99
C TYR A 328 8.28 19.04 1.61
N TYR A 329 7.75 20.06 0.92
CA TYR A 329 7.16 19.90 -0.41
C TYR A 329 8.17 19.37 -1.43
N LYS A 330 9.48 19.64 -1.26
CA LYS A 330 10.55 19.10 -2.12
C LYS A 330 10.67 17.58 -2.03
N GLU A 331 10.16 16.96 -0.97
CA GLU A 331 10.10 15.51 -0.84
C GLU A 331 9.11 14.90 -1.86
N PHE A 332 8.12 15.68 -2.32
CA PHE A 332 7.10 15.25 -3.28
C PHE A 332 7.35 15.74 -4.71
N VAL A 333 8.26 16.70 -4.91
CA VAL A 333 8.67 17.19 -6.24
C VAL A 333 9.94 16.46 -6.69
N ARG A 334 9.82 15.16 -6.95
CA ARG A 334 10.96 14.29 -7.31
C ARG A 334 10.62 13.38 -8.48
N LEU A 335 11.65 12.91 -9.17
CA LEU A 335 11.48 12.05 -10.35
C LEU A 335 10.57 10.84 -10.10
N PRO A 336 10.66 10.10 -8.97
CA PRO A 336 9.73 8.99 -8.72
C PRO A 336 8.27 9.43 -8.62
N TYR A 337 7.96 10.58 -8.02
CA TYR A 337 6.59 11.10 -7.98
C TYR A 337 6.12 11.64 -9.33
N LEU A 338 7.02 12.21 -10.14
CA LEU A 338 6.70 12.56 -11.54
C LEU A 338 6.39 11.31 -12.37
N ALA A 339 7.15 10.24 -12.18
CA ALA A 339 6.91 8.95 -12.81
C ALA A 339 5.59 8.33 -12.34
N ILE A 340 5.28 8.36 -11.04
CA ILE A 340 3.98 7.92 -10.49
C ILE A 340 2.84 8.74 -11.08
N THR A 341 3.01 10.06 -11.22
CA THR A 341 2.01 10.93 -11.85
C THR A 341 1.74 10.48 -13.29
N ALA A 342 2.79 10.30 -14.09
CA ALA A 342 2.67 9.83 -15.47
C ALA A 342 2.04 8.43 -15.55
N LEU A 343 2.45 7.50 -14.66
CA LEU A 343 1.88 6.16 -14.56
C LEU A 343 0.38 6.21 -14.22
N THR A 344 -0.03 7.07 -13.28
CA THR A 344 -1.42 7.19 -12.83
C THR A 344 -2.31 7.72 -13.95
N VAL A 345 -1.86 8.77 -14.65
CA VAL A 345 -2.55 9.32 -15.82
C VAL A 345 -2.58 8.30 -16.97
N GLY A 346 -1.47 7.62 -17.22
CA GLY A 346 -1.37 6.56 -18.22
C GLY A 346 -2.32 5.40 -17.92
N ALA A 347 -2.40 4.95 -16.66
CA ALA A 347 -3.31 3.89 -16.22
C ALA A 347 -4.77 4.29 -16.41
N TYR A 348 -5.14 5.55 -16.15
CA TYR A 348 -6.48 6.06 -16.41
C TYR A 348 -6.85 5.93 -17.90
N PHE A 349 -5.97 6.36 -18.82
CA PHE A 349 -6.21 6.22 -20.25
C PHE A 349 -6.12 4.78 -20.76
N ALA A 350 -5.30 3.95 -20.13
CA ALA A 350 -5.15 2.53 -20.48
C ALA A 350 -6.24 1.64 -19.87
N HIS A 351 -7.12 2.17 -19.01
CA HIS A 351 -8.14 1.39 -18.33
C HIS A 351 -9.05 0.60 -19.30
N PRO A 352 -9.50 1.15 -20.45
CA PRO A 352 -10.23 0.36 -21.46
C PRO A 352 -9.40 -0.77 -22.09
N LEU A 353 -8.09 -0.57 -22.25
CA LEU A 353 -7.18 -1.60 -22.77
C LEU A 353 -7.03 -2.75 -21.78
N MET A 354 -6.93 -2.45 -20.48
CA MET A 354 -6.89 -3.45 -19.41
C MET A 354 -8.16 -4.29 -19.40
N GLN A 355 -9.32 -3.65 -19.52
CA GLN A 355 -10.61 -4.34 -19.64
C GLN A 355 -10.66 -5.24 -20.89
N GLY A 356 -10.23 -4.72 -22.04
CA GLY A 356 -10.21 -5.48 -23.30
C GLY A 356 -9.23 -6.66 -23.27
N ALA A 357 -8.06 -6.50 -22.66
CA ALA A 357 -7.08 -7.58 -22.50
C ALA A 357 -7.61 -8.68 -21.56
N SER A 358 -8.18 -8.28 -20.42
CA SER A 358 -8.80 -9.20 -19.45
C SER A 358 -9.92 -10.03 -20.07
N PHE A 359 -10.78 -9.39 -20.88
CA PHE A 359 -11.92 -10.06 -21.49
C PHE A 359 -11.50 -11.19 -22.47
N ARG A 360 -10.36 -11.04 -23.17
CA ARG A 360 -9.81 -12.07 -24.07
C ARG A 360 -9.35 -13.32 -23.34
N LEU A 361 -9.11 -13.23 -22.03
CA LEU A 361 -8.70 -14.37 -21.23
C LEU A 361 -9.89 -15.29 -20.91
N HIS A 362 -11.13 -14.79 -20.92
CA HIS A 362 -12.32 -15.60 -20.58
C HIS A 362 -12.18 -16.32 -19.22
N TRP A 363 -11.53 -15.64 -18.27
CA TRP A 363 -11.39 -16.06 -16.87
C TRP A 363 -12.53 -15.54 -16.03
#